data_AF-A0AA88YEZ7-F1
#
_entry.id   AF-A0AA88YEZ7-F1
#
_cell.length_a   1.000
_cell.length_b   1.000
_cell.length_c   1.000
_cell.angle_alpha   90.00
_cell.angle_beta   90.00
_cell.angle_gamma   90.00
#
_symmetry.space_group_name_H-M   'P 1'
#
loop_
_entity.id
_entity.type
_entity.pdbx_description
1 polymer ?
#
loop_
_entity_poly.entity_id
_entity_poly.type
_entity_poly.pdbx_seq_one_letter_code
_entity_poly.pdbx_strand_id
1 'polypeptide(L)'
;MNGHYVDIIHCTESADEAPAISPRALAKELNIGNPAHLEKRIRRELEEQGILESEDKVEDNPDDEVLTELRQKQQELRALSQHNVSVIKTLMGKAKEEIKKQDLKKKLATADAEVLEAYRKIQVARQKKKTPTKKERDAAWKALKERESIVKLIEGKLK
;
A
#
# COMPACT_ATOMS: atom_id res chain seq x y z
N MET A 1 86.36 -73.57 -36.35
CA MET A 1 85.44 -74.69 -36.07
C MET A 1 85.31 -74.78 -34.56
N ASN A 2 84.20 -74.61 -33.87
CA ASN A 2 82.76 -74.45 -34.12
C ASN A 2 82.27 -73.57 -32.93
N GLY A 3 81.19 -72.82 -32.94
CA GLY A 3 80.05 -72.66 -33.81
C GLY A 3 79.09 -71.78 -33.01
N HIS A 4 78.43 -70.84 -33.67
CA HIS A 4 77.38 -70.01 -33.11
C HIS A 4 76.24 -70.88 -32.56
N TYR A 5 75.70 -70.50 -31.39
CA TYR A 5 74.27 -70.61 -31.14
C TYR A 5 73.80 -69.34 -30.43
N VAL A 6 72.90 -68.65 -31.12
CA VAL A 6 72.17 -67.45 -30.71
C VAL A 6 70.75 -67.91 -30.32
N ASP A 7 70.04 -67.08 -29.55
CA ASP A 7 68.64 -67.18 -29.10
C ASP A 7 68.40 -68.08 -27.87
N ILE A 8 67.78 -67.59 -26.80
CA ILE A 8 66.38 -67.15 -26.79
C ILE A 8 66.17 -65.88 -25.95
N ILE A 9 65.50 -64.93 -26.59
CA ILE A 9 64.79 -63.78 -26.03
C ILE A 9 63.77 -64.26 -24.98
N HIS A 10 63.90 -63.81 -23.74
CA HIS A 10 62.75 -63.67 -22.85
C HIS A 10 62.54 -62.18 -22.60
N CYS A 11 61.75 -61.56 -23.48
CA CYS A 11 60.97 -60.39 -23.11
C CYS A 11 60.00 -60.83 -22.01
N THR A 12 60.12 -60.23 -20.83
CA THR A 12 58.97 -60.04 -19.94
C THR A 12 58.92 -58.56 -19.62
N GLU A 13 57.88 -57.94 -20.16
CA GLU A 13 57.47 -56.55 -20.04
C GLU A 13 57.53 -56.09 -18.57
N SER A 14 58.31 -55.04 -18.29
CA SER A 14 58.08 -54.22 -17.10
C SER A 14 57.08 -53.16 -17.49
N ALA A 15 55.79 -53.45 -17.26
CA ALA A 15 54.71 -52.50 -17.44
C ALA A 15 54.96 -51.23 -16.61
N ASP A 16 54.72 -50.07 -17.23
CA ASP A 16 54.56 -48.77 -16.59
C ASP A 16 53.51 -48.87 -15.46
N GLU A 17 53.95 -49.04 -14.22
CA GLU A 17 53.08 -48.96 -13.06
C GLU A 17 52.98 -47.48 -12.66
N ALA A 18 52.00 -46.77 -13.23
CA ALA A 18 51.58 -45.46 -12.73
C ALA A 18 51.36 -45.59 -11.21
N PRO A 19 51.84 -44.65 -10.37
CA PRO A 19 51.78 -44.81 -8.93
C PRO A 19 50.33 -45.00 -8.52
N ALA A 20 49.99 -46.22 -8.09
CA ALA A 20 48.68 -46.56 -7.60
C ALA A 20 48.46 -45.84 -6.26
N ILE A 21 47.94 -44.62 -6.31
CA ILE A 21 47.54 -43.89 -5.12
C ILE A 21 46.45 -44.71 -4.45
N SER A 22 46.73 -45.21 -3.23
CA SER A 22 45.77 -45.96 -2.44
C SER A 22 44.44 -45.20 -2.36
N PRO A 23 43.27 -45.84 -2.51
CA PRO A 23 41.97 -45.19 -2.33
C PRO A 23 41.87 -44.42 -1.00
N ARG A 24 42.60 -44.88 0.02
CA ARG A 24 42.69 -44.22 1.33
C ARG A 24 43.56 -42.97 1.34
N ALA A 25 44.62 -42.95 0.52
CA ALA A 25 45.46 -41.77 0.30
C ALA A 25 44.70 -40.73 -0.54
N LEU A 26 44.03 -41.16 -1.61
CA LEU A 26 43.18 -40.30 -2.43
C LEU A 26 42.01 -39.72 -1.62
N ALA A 27 41.34 -40.52 -0.78
CA ALA A 27 40.28 -40.03 0.09
C ALA A 27 40.76 -39.01 1.15
N LYS A 28 42.03 -39.13 1.57
CA LYS A 28 42.68 -38.19 2.49
C LYS A 28 43.10 -36.89 1.79
N GLU A 29 43.63 -37.00 0.57
CA GLU A 29 44.02 -35.87 -0.27
C GLU A 29 42.79 -35.06 -0.75
N LEU A 30 41.71 -35.76 -1.07
CA LEU A 30 40.40 -35.17 -1.35
C LEU A 30 39.62 -34.79 -0.07
N ASN A 31 40.18 -35.08 1.11
CA ASN A 31 39.66 -34.77 2.44
C ASN A 31 38.17 -35.14 2.64
N ILE A 32 37.74 -36.26 2.03
CA ILE A 32 36.34 -36.73 1.93
C ILE A 32 35.77 -37.11 3.32
N GLY A 33 36.64 -37.32 4.32
CA GLY A 33 36.25 -37.73 5.66
C GLY A 33 35.67 -36.63 6.56
N ASN A 34 35.71 -35.35 6.15
CA ASN A 34 35.11 -34.27 6.91
C ASN A 34 34.01 -33.57 6.08
N PRO A 35 32.73 -33.89 6.32
CA PRO A 35 31.62 -33.34 5.54
C PRO A 35 31.55 -31.81 5.58
N ALA A 36 31.98 -31.18 6.67
CA ALA A 36 32.02 -29.71 6.77
C ALA A 36 33.07 -29.07 5.84
N HIS A 37 34.20 -29.75 5.61
CA HIS A 37 35.19 -29.27 4.64
C HIS A 37 34.73 -29.46 3.20
N LEU A 38 34.04 -30.57 2.91
CA LEU A 38 33.44 -30.81 1.60
C LEU A 38 32.37 -29.77 1.30
N GLU A 39 31.46 -29.52 2.24
CA GLU A 39 30.43 -28.48 2.13
C GLU A 39 31.04 -27.09 1.89
N LYS A 40 32.10 -26.74 2.62
CA LYS A 40 32.81 -25.46 2.44
C LYS A 40 33.47 -25.31 1.06
N ARG A 41 33.97 -26.40 0.48
CA ARG A 41 34.55 -26.39 -0.88
C ARG A 41 33.48 -26.29 -1.95
N ILE A 42 32.42 -27.09 -1.84
CA ILE A 42 31.27 -27.05 -2.76
C ILE A 42 30.67 -25.65 -2.76
N ARG A 43 30.44 -25.07 -1.58
CA ARG A 43 29.92 -23.70 -1.45
C ARG A 43 30.82 -22.69 -2.18
N ARG A 44 32.14 -22.74 -1.95
CA ARG A 44 33.09 -21.84 -2.61
C ARG A 44 33.09 -21.99 -4.13
N GLU A 45 33.11 -23.23 -4.64
CA GLU A 45 33.08 -23.48 -6.08
C GLU A 45 31.78 -22.96 -6.72
N LEU A 46 30.66 -23.06 -6.00
CA LEU A 46 29.38 -22.49 -6.45
C LEU A 46 29.35 -20.96 -6.38
N GLU A 47 30.00 -20.36 -5.39
CA GLU A 47 30.20 -18.89 -5.31
C GLU A 47 31.09 -18.39 -6.45
N GLU A 48 32.20 -19.08 -6.75
CA GLU A 48 33.14 -18.75 -7.84
C GLU A 48 32.49 -18.85 -9.23
N GLN A 49 31.55 -19.78 -9.41
CA GLN A 49 30.76 -19.91 -10.64
C GLN A 49 29.61 -18.89 -10.72
N GLY A 50 29.40 -18.08 -9.68
CA GLY A 50 28.30 -17.12 -9.59
C GLY A 50 26.92 -17.78 -9.44
N ILE A 51 26.87 -19.04 -9.00
CA ILE A 51 25.63 -19.79 -8.77
C ILE A 51 25.10 -19.50 -7.35
N LEU A 52 26.00 -19.33 -6.38
CA LEU A 52 25.67 -18.86 -5.04
C LEU A 52 26.22 -17.45 -4.83
N GLU A 53 25.44 -16.61 -4.16
CA GLU A 53 25.93 -15.34 -3.63
C GLU A 53 26.73 -15.61 -2.36
N SER A 54 27.90 -14.97 -2.22
CA SER A 54 28.66 -14.99 -0.98
C SER A 54 27.79 -14.46 0.17
N GLU A 55 27.82 -15.11 1.34
CA GLU A 55 27.04 -14.68 2.53
C GLU A 55 27.41 -13.28 3.06
N ASP A 56 28.42 -12.63 2.49
CA ASP A 56 28.71 -11.23 2.73
C ASP A 56 27.52 -10.38 2.30
N LYS A 57 27.04 -9.57 3.25
CA LYS A 57 25.89 -8.67 3.08
C LYS A 57 26.01 -7.95 1.74
N VAL A 58 25.02 -8.14 0.87
CA VAL A 58 24.85 -7.33 -0.34
C VAL A 58 24.93 -5.87 0.07
N GLU A 59 26.07 -5.24 -0.19
CA GLU A 59 26.19 -3.80 -0.02
C GLU A 59 25.20 -3.15 -0.98
N ASP A 60 24.50 -2.10 -0.52
CA ASP A 60 23.58 -1.31 -1.35
C ASP A 60 24.38 -0.86 -2.58
N ASN A 61 24.21 -1.52 -3.72
CA ASN A 61 24.92 -1.18 -4.94
C ASN A 61 24.46 0.24 -5.34
N PRO A 62 25.33 1.26 -5.27
CA PRO A 62 24.94 2.64 -5.52
C PRO A 62 24.49 2.86 -6.97
N ASP A 63 24.83 1.94 -7.88
CA ASP A 63 24.44 1.95 -9.29
C ASP A 63 23.23 1.02 -9.58
N ASP A 64 22.54 0.52 -8.55
CA ASP A 64 21.28 -0.21 -8.73
C ASP A 64 20.15 0.76 -9.11
N GLU A 65 20.05 1.01 -10.42
CA GLU A 65 19.03 1.85 -11.04
C GLU A 65 17.60 1.37 -10.69
N VAL A 66 17.41 0.04 -10.60
CA VAL A 66 16.09 -0.55 -10.31
C VAL A 66 15.69 -0.26 -8.87
N LEU A 67 16.60 -0.45 -7.91
CA LEU A 67 16.37 -0.13 -6.51
C LEU A 67 16.13 1.38 -6.31
N THR A 68 16.87 2.22 -7.03
CA THR A 68 16.72 3.68 -6.99
C THR A 68 15.35 4.12 -7.50
N GLU A 69 14.94 3.65 -8.68
CA GLU A 69 13.62 3.95 -9.24
C GLU A 69 12.50 3.42 -8.34
N LEU A 70 12.67 2.21 -7.77
CA LEU A 70 11.70 1.64 -6.82
C LEU A 70 11.55 2.52 -5.57
N ARG A 71 12.66 3.00 -5.00
CA ARG A 71 12.65 3.92 -3.85
C ARG A 71 11.95 5.24 -4.21
N GLN A 72 12.22 5.78 -5.39
CA GLN A 72 11.56 7.00 -5.88
C GLN A 72 10.05 6.80 -6.03
N LYS A 73 9.61 5.70 -6.68
CA LYS A 73 8.19 5.39 -6.83
C LYS A 73 7.50 5.15 -5.50
N GLN A 74 8.17 4.50 -4.54
CA GLN A 74 7.64 4.36 -3.18
C GLN A 74 7.46 5.71 -2.49
N GLN A 75 8.38 6.67 -2.68
CA GLN A 75 8.25 8.01 -2.13
C GLN A 75 7.08 8.77 -2.75
N GLU A 76 6.95 8.73 -4.08
CA GLU A 76 5.82 9.33 -4.82
C GLU A 76 4.48 8.75 -4.34
N LEU A 77 4.38 7.42 -4.21
CA LEU A 77 3.20 6.72 -3.70
C LEU A 77 2.84 7.14 -2.28
N ARG A 78 3.83 7.26 -1.39
CA ARG A 78 3.61 7.71 0.00
C ARG A 78 3.09 9.14 0.04
N ALA A 79 3.70 10.04 -0.73
CA ALA A 79 3.27 11.44 -0.82
C ALA A 79 1.83 11.55 -1.36
N LEU A 80 1.51 10.81 -2.42
CA LEU A 80 0.16 10.78 -3.01
C LEU A 80 -0.86 10.21 -2.02
N SER A 81 -0.53 9.13 -1.32
CA SER A 81 -1.40 8.54 -0.30
C SER A 81 -1.71 9.53 0.83
N GLN A 82 -0.69 10.22 1.35
CA GLN A 82 -0.87 11.25 2.38
C GLN A 82 -1.75 12.41 1.88
N HIS A 83 -1.53 12.86 0.64
CA HIS A 83 -2.36 13.89 0.03
C HIS A 83 -3.82 13.45 -0.08
N ASN A 84 -4.07 12.23 -0.56
CA ASN A 84 -5.42 11.67 -0.68
C ASN A 84 -6.14 11.61 0.67
N VAL A 85 -5.46 11.14 1.73
CA VAL A 85 -6.02 11.12 3.08
C VAL A 85 -6.38 12.53 3.56
N SER A 86 -5.52 13.51 3.30
CA SER A 86 -5.78 14.92 3.66
C SER A 86 -7.01 15.45 2.93
N VAL A 87 -7.08 15.27 1.61
CA VAL A 87 -8.19 15.71 0.77
C VAL A 87 -9.50 15.06 1.20
N ILE A 88 -9.51 13.76 1.49
CA ILE A 88 -10.70 13.04 1.98
C ILE A 88 -11.20 13.65 3.29
N LYS A 89 -10.30 13.93 4.25
CA LYS A 89 -10.68 14.58 5.52
C LYS A 89 -11.31 15.95 5.29
N THR A 90 -10.71 16.77 4.43
CA THR A 90 -11.26 18.09 4.07
C THR A 90 -12.62 17.97 3.39
N LEU A 91 -12.76 17.07 2.41
CA LEU A 91 -14.03 16.84 1.71
C LEU A 91 -15.13 16.33 2.64
N MET A 92 -14.81 15.41 3.55
CA MET A 92 -15.74 14.96 4.59
C MET A 92 -16.20 16.10 5.49
N GLY A 93 -15.28 17.01 5.88
CA GLY A 93 -15.62 18.21 6.64
C GLY A 93 -16.64 19.08 5.90
N LYS A 94 -16.33 19.42 4.64
CA LYS A 94 -17.21 20.22 3.77
C LYS A 94 -18.56 19.55 3.53
N ALA A 95 -18.59 18.24 3.30
CA ALA A 95 -19.83 17.49 3.11
C ALA A 95 -20.73 17.54 4.35
N LYS A 96 -20.15 17.38 5.55
CA LYS A 96 -20.89 17.50 6.83
C LYS A 96 -21.45 18.91 7.03
N GLU A 97 -20.69 19.94 6.68
CA GLU A 97 -21.17 21.33 6.74
C GLU A 97 -22.30 21.59 5.75
N GLU A 98 -22.17 21.11 4.52
CA GLU A 98 -23.22 21.28 3.50
C GLU A 98 -24.50 20.54 3.90
N ILE A 99 -24.42 19.33 4.48
CA ILE A 99 -25.59 18.63 5.04
C ILE A 99 -26.30 19.50 6.09
N LYS A 100 -25.55 20.06 7.04
CA LYS A 100 -26.12 20.96 8.07
C LYS A 100 -26.80 22.19 7.45
N LYS A 101 -26.21 22.76 6.39
CA LYS A 101 -26.78 23.89 5.65
C LYS A 101 -28.06 23.49 4.91
N GLN A 102 -28.09 22.32 4.28
CA GLN A 102 -29.28 21.79 3.61
C GLN A 102 -30.40 21.51 4.61
N ASP A 103 -30.11 20.97 5.79
CA ASP A 103 -31.12 20.74 6.83
C ASP A 103 -31.73 22.05 7.32
N LEU A 104 -30.93 23.11 7.49
CA LEU A 104 -31.44 24.44 7.81
C LEU A 104 -32.32 25.01 6.69
N LYS A 105 -31.93 24.83 5.42
CA LYS A 105 -32.76 25.24 4.26
C LYS A 105 -34.09 24.48 4.22
N LYS A 106 -34.10 23.18 4.50
CA LYS A 106 -35.34 22.38 4.58
C LYS A 106 -36.25 22.90 5.69
N LYS A 107 -35.70 23.16 6.88
CA LYS A 107 -36.45 23.75 8.00
C LYS A 107 -37.02 25.13 7.64
N LEU A 108 -36.23 25.96 6.96
CA LEU A 108 -36.70 27.27 6.49
C LEU A 108 -37.85 27.13 5.50
N ALA A 109 -37.76 26.21 4.54
CA ALA A 109 -38.83 25.96 3.58
C ALA A 109 -40.15 25.53 4.26
N THR A 110 -40.07 24.68 5.30
CA THR A 110 -41.24 24.32 6.11
C THR A 110 -41.81 25.54 6.83
N ALA A 111 -40.99 26.36 7.48
CA ALA A 111 -41.45 27.57 8.16
C ALA A 111 -42.06 28.60 7.19
N ASP A 112 -41.49 28.75 5.99
CA ASP A 112 -42.04 29.58 4.91
C ASP A 112 -43.43 29.08 4.48
N ALA A 113 -43.60 27.76 4.33
CA ALA A 113 -44.89 27.17 4.01
C ALA A 113 -45.93 27.42 5.11
N GLU A 114 -45.54 27.33 6.38
CA GLU A 114 -46.42 27.64 7.52
C GLU A 114 -46.85 29.12 7.55
N VAL A 115 -45.93 30.04 7.26
CA VAL A 115 -46.23 31.48 7.14
C VAL A 115 -47.24 31.73 6.00
N LEU A 116 -47.03 31.11 4.83
CA LEU A 116 -47.97 31.22 3.71
C LEU A 116 -49.35 30.64 4.05
N GLU A 117 -49.40 29.52 4.75
CA GLU A 117 -50.66 28.90 5.15
C GLU A 117 -51.42 29.76 6.18
N ALA A 118 -50.72 30.30 7.18
CA ALA A 118 -51.30 31.23 8.14
C ALA A 118 -51.82 32.50 7.44
N TYR A 119 -51.06 33.03 6.48
CA TYR A 119 -51.48 34.17 5.65
C TYR A 119 -52.76 33.84 4.85
N ARG A 120 -52.82 32.68 4.19
CA ARG A 120 -54.01 32.24 3.44
C ARG A 120 -55.25 32.15 4.34
N LYS A 121 -55.12 31.57 5.53
CA LYS A 121 -56.23 31.49 6.51
C LYS A 121 -56.75 32.87 6.90
N ILE A 122 -55.85 33.80 7.21
CA ILE A 122 -56.19 35.19 7.51
C ILE A 122 -56.88 35.86 6.32
N GLN A 123 -56.40 35.65 5.10
CA GLN A 123 -57.01 36.19 3.89
C GLN A 123 -58.42 35.66 3.66
N VAL A 124 -58.64 34.35 3.85
CA VAL A 124 -59.97 33.74 3.75
C VAL A 124 -60.94 34.33 4.79
N ALA A 125 -60.50 34.54 6.03
CA ALA A 125 -61.30 35.20 7.05
C ALA A 125 -61.70 36.63 6.63
N ARG A 126 -60.71 37.42 6.14
CA ARG A 126 -60.93 38.78 5.64
C ARG A 126 -61.87 38.83 4.44
N GLN A 127 -61.73 37.90 3.49
CA GLN A 127 -62.62 37.79 2.33
C GLN A 127 -64.07 37.52 2.74
N LYS A 128 -64.27 36.71 3.80
CA LYS A 128 -65.59 36.47 4.41
C LYS A 128 -66.08 37.64 5.29
N LYS A 129 -65.38 38.78 5.27
CA LYS A 129 -65.62 39.97 6.12
C LYS A 129 -65.61 39.62 7.62
N LYS A 130 -64.88 38.58 8.01
CA LYS A 130 -64.68 38.17 9.40
C LYS A 130 -63.31 38.64 9.89
N THR A 131 -63.26 39.08 11.13
CA THR A 131 -61.98 39.37 11.80
C THR A 131 -61.26 38.05 12.10
N PRO A 132 -59.96 37.91 11.79
CA PRO A 132 -59.19 36.74 12.17
C PRO A 132 -59.25 36.51 13.68
N THR A 133 -59.47 35.26 14.08
CA THR A 133 -59.56 34.86 15.48
C THR A 133 -58.23 35.04 16.21
N LYS A 134 -58.26 35.09 17.55
CA LYS A 134 -57.03 35.12 18.36
C LYS A 134 -56.11 33.95 18.01
N LYS A 135 -56.69 32.74 17.88
CA LYS A 135 -55.95 31.52 17.51
C LYS A 135 -55.23 31.63 16.16
N GLU A 136 -55.87 32.21 15.15
CA GLU A 136 -55.26 32.43 13.84
C GLU A 136 -54.13 33.47 13.88
N ARG A 137 -54.31 34.55 14.66
CA ARG A 137 -53.26 35.56 14.87
C ARG A 137 -52.07 35.00 15.62
N ASP A 138 -52.31 34.23 16.67
CA ASP A 138 -51.27 33.58 17.47
C ASP A 138 -50.48 32.56 16.61
N ALA A 139 -51.17 31.80 15.75
CA ALA A 139 -50.53 30.89 14.81
C ALA A 139 -49.65 31.62 13.78
N ALA A 140 -50.15 32.72 13.20
CA ALA A 140 -49.37 33.55 12.27
C ALA A 140 -48.14 34.17 12.96
N TRP A 141 -48.31 34.67 14.18
CA TRP A 141 -47.21 35.24 14.97
C TRP A 141 -46.14 34.20 15.29
N LYS A 142 -46.56 32.99 15.68
CA LYS A 142 -45.65 31.87 15.92
C LYS A 142 -44.86 31.51 14.66
N ALA A 143 -45.54 31.34 13.52
CA ALA A 143 -44.89 31.00 12.26
C ALA A 143 -43.86 32.06 11.83
N LEU A 144 -44.18 33.35 11.99
CA LEU A 144 -43.23 34.44 11.72
C LEU A 144 -42.01 34.40 12.64
N LYS A 145 -42.20 34.15 13.94
CA LYS A 145 -41.09 34.06 14.91
C LYS A 145 -40.19 32.86 14.64
N GLU A 146 -40.78 31.73 14.29
CA GLU A 146 -40.04 30.52 13.93
C GLU A 146 -39.18 30.75 12.69
N ARG A 147 -39.77 31.30 11.62
CA ARG A 147 -39.03 31.71 10.41
C ARG A 147 -37.90 32.68 10.72
N GLU A 148 -38.16 33.73 11.49
CA GLU A 148 -37.16 34.74 11.88
C GLU A 148 -35.97 34.09 12.62
N SER A 149 -36.25 33.14 13.52
CA SER A 149 -35.20 32.43 14.26
C SER A 149 -34.31 31.59 13.34
N ILE A 150 -34.89 30.90 12.35
CA ILE A 150 -34.15 30.07 11.39
C ILE A 150 -33.31 30.95 10.46
N VAL A 151 -33.87 32.06 9.98
CA VAL A 151 -33.13 33.03 9.14
C VAL A 151 -31.91 33.56 9.88
N LYS A 152 -32.06 33.99 11.14
CA LYS A 152 -30.93 34.45 11.97
C LYS A 152 -29.87 33.37 12.16
N LEU A 153 -30.27 32.11 12.35
CA LEU A 153 -29.33 30.99 12.45
C LEU A 153 -28.56 30.73 11.15
N ILE A 154 -29.21 30.92 10.00
CA ILE A 154 -28.58 30.77 8.68
C ILE A 154 -27.60 31.93 8.43
N GLU A 155 -28.02 33.18 8.66
CA GLU A 155 -27.18 34.36 8.47
C GLU A 155 -25.98 34.39 9.43
N GLY A 156 -26.16 33.93 10.67
CA GLY A 156 -25.07 33.81 11.65
C GLY A 156 -24.06 32.72 11.33
N LYS A 157 -24.42 31.72 10.52
CA LYS A 157 -23.55 30.60 10.12
C LYS A 157 -22.98 30.73 8.70
N LEU A 158 -23.42 31.71 7.92
CA LEU A 158 -22.94 32.00 6.58
C LEU A 158 -21.91 33.15 6.53
N LYS A 159 -21.40 33.59 7.69
CA LYS A 159 -20.26 34.51 7.78
C LYS A 159 -18.94 33.76 7.80
#